data_AF-A0A7Y5CUS4-F1
#
_entry.id   AF-A0A7Y5CUS4-F1
#
_cell.length_a   1.000
_cell.length_b   1.000
_cell.length_c   1.000
_cell.angle_alpha   90.00
_cell.angle_beta   90.00
_cell.angle_gamma   90.00
#
_symmetry.space_group_name_H-M   'P 1'
#
loop_
_entity.id
_entity.type
_entity.pdbx_description
1 polymer ?
#
loop_
_entity_poly.entity_id
_entity_poly.type
_entity_poly.pdbx_seq_one_letter_code
_entity_poly.pdbx_strand_id
1 'polypeptide(L)'
;MADLAAAILITRPANVAIAGLSILLAAGLVRPFVFSTNVVCAILAGMLITAGANVINDVYDLAIDRINKPGRILPAGRMSSAQAKRYAIFLFACGVIFSIFASLFGAVIAFATSLLLIAYSRWFKRQPVIGNLAVSLATALSFIFGALAAGEGAVALEHANLPFGTMRPAPEPCPWLLACGRRNSSPRQRSSSWRESFGFPT
;
A
#
# COMPACT_ATOMS: atom_id res chain seq x y z
N MET A 1 -8.06 -27.66 18.06
CA MET A 1 -7.74 -27.23 16.67
C MET A 1 -8.89 -26.48 15.99
N ALA A 2 -10.17 -26.84 16.23
CA ALA A 2 -11.33 -26.18 15.62
C ALA A 2 -11.41 -24.65 15.89
N ASP A 3 -11.08 -24.21 17.10
CA ASP A 3 -11.15 -22.78 17.47
C ASP A 3 -10.10 -21.91 16.74
N LEU A 4 -8.88 -22.44 16.56
CA LEU A 4 -7.82 -21.71 15.87
C LEU A 4 -8.10 -21.59 14.37
N ALA A 5 -8.57 -22.68 13.75
CA ALA A 5 -8.98 -22.65 12.34
C ALA A 5 -10.13 -21.66 12.13
N ALA A 6 -11.10 -21.61 13.05
CA ALA A 6 -12.18 -20.63 12.98
C ALA A 6 -11.67 -19.19 13.10
N ALA A 7 -10.73 -18.93 14.01
CA ALA A 7 -10.12 -17.60 14.18
C ALA A 7 -9.33 -17.15 12.94
N ILE A 8 -8.66 -18.05 12.23
CA ILE A 8 -7.95 -17.70 10.99
C ILE A 8 -8.94 -17.49 9.84
N LEU A 9 -9.90 -18.40 9.66
CA LEU A 9 -10.82 -18.36 8.52
C LEU A 9 -11.76 -17.15 8.55
N ILE A 10 -12.20 -16.70 9.73
CA ILE A 10 -13.08 -15.53 9.86
C ILE A 10 -12.41 -14.24 9.38
N THR A 11 -11.07 -14.15 9.46
CA THR A 11 -10.32 -12.98 8.99
C THR A 11 -10.29 -12.83 7.47
N ARG A 12 -10.70 -13.89 6.73
CA ARG A 12 -10.65 -13.96 5.26
C ARG A 12 -9.22 -13.79 4.74
N PRO A 13 -8.36 -14.82 4.86
CA PRO A 13 -6.92 -14.71 4.64
C PRO A 13 -6.54 -14.20 3.24
N ALA A 14 -7.33 -14.52 2.21
CA ALA A 14 -7.10 -13.98 0.87
C ALA A 14 -7.22 -12.44 0.82
N ASN A 15 -8.22 -11.86 1.50
CA ASN A 15 -8.39 -10.40 1.57
C ASN A 15 -7.24 -9.75 2.37
N VAL A 16 -6.83 -10.39 3.46
CA VAL A 16 -5.69 -9.97 4.27
C VAL A 16 -4.39 -9.98 3.45
N ALA A 17 -4.16 -11.00 2.63
CA ALA A 17 -3.00 -11.10 1.75
C ALA A 17 -2.99 -9.98 0.69
N ILE A 18 -4.15 -9.66 0.09
CA ILE A 18 -4.28 -8.56 -0.87
C ILE A 18 -3.92 -7.22 -0.22
N ALA A 19 -4.37 -6.98 1.01
CA ALA A 19 -4.02 -5.75 1.74
C ALA A 19 -2.51 -5.65 2.02
N GLY A 20 -1.89 -6.74 2.47
CA GLY A 20 -0.44 -6.79 2.68
C GLY A 20 0.34 -6.56 1.39
N LEU A 21 -0.08 -7.18 0.28
CA LEU A 21 0.52 -6.99 -1.03
C LEU A 21 0.35 -5.56 -1.55
N SER A 22 -0.80 -4.93 -1.31
CA SER A 22 -1.05 -3.53 -1.71
C SER A 22 -0.07 -2.57 -1.04
N ILE A 23 0.18 -2.76 0.26
CA ILE A 23 1.14 -1.96 1.03
C ILE A 23 2.57 -2.23 0.54
N LEU A 24 2.92 -3.49 0.28
CA LEU A 24 4.22 -3.86 -0.26
C LEU A 24 4.47 -3.23 -1.64
N LEU A 25 3.48 -3.26 -2.53
CA LEU A 25 3.56 -2.62 -3.84
C LEU A 25 3.75 -1.11 -3.69
N ALA A 26 2.99 -0.45 -2.82
CA ALA A 26 3.13 0.97 -2.57
C ALA A 26 4.52 1.35 -2.03
N ALA A 27 5.06 0.54 -1.12
CA ALA A 27 6.44 0.71 -0.63
C ALA A 27 7.47 0.58 -1.77
N GLY A 28 7.31 -0.45 -2.61
CA GLY A 28 8.21 -0.72 -3.74
C GLY A 28 8.19 0.38 -4.82
N LEU A 29 7.07 1.10 -4.99
CA LEU A 29 6.98 2.25 -5.90
C LEU A 29 7.85 3.43 -5.44
N VAL A 30 8.02 3.62 -4.13
CA VAL A 30 8.82 4.72 -3.57
C VAL A 30 10.30 4.34 -3.45
N ARG A 31 10.57 3.11 -3.03
CA ARG A 31 11.92 2.57 -2.82
C ARG A 31 11.97 1.11 -3.27
N PRO A 32 12.29 0.82 -4.54
CA PRO A 32 12.41 -0.54 -5.01
C PRO A 32 13.55 -1.25 -4.26
N PHE A 33 13.30 -2.51 -3.86
CA PHE A 33 14.25 -3.38 -3.14
C PHE A 33 14.62 -2.99 -1.71
N VAL A 34 13.93 -2.03 -1.09
CA VAL A 34 14.13 -1.69 0.33
C VAL A 34 13.13 -2.44 1.21
N PHE A 35 13.62 -3.44 1.94
CA PHE A 35 12.87 -4.13 2.99
C PHE A 35 13.38 -3.68 4.36
N SER A 36 12.81 -2.59 4.88
CA SER A 36 13.10 -2.10 6.23
C SER A 36 12.14 -2.70 7.25
N THR A 37 12.51 -2.68 8.54
CA THR A 37 11.61 -3.03 9.64
C THR A 37 10.31 -2.23 9.58
N ASN A 38 10.38 -0.95 9.19
CA ASN A 38 9.21 -0.09 9.02
C ASN A 38 8.22 -0.65 7.99
N VAL A 39 8.71 -1.13 6.83
CA VAL A 39 7.86 -1.72 5.78
C VAL A 39 7.22 -3.02 6.26
N VAL A 40 7.98 -3.87 6.98
CA VAL A 40 7.43 -5.11 7.56
C VAL A 40 6.33 -4.78 8.59
N CYS A 41 6.57 -3.81 9.48
CA CYS A 41 5.56 -3.34 10.43
C CYS A 41 4.32 -2.76 9.74
N ALA A 42 4.49 -2.03 8.63
CA ALA A 42 3.36 -1.50 7.85
C ALA A 42 2.52 -2.60 7.22
N ILE A 43 3.15 -3.62 6.63
CA ILE A 43 2.47 -4.78 6.05
C ILE A 43 1.66 -5.51 7.14
N LEU A 44 2.29 -5.81 8.27
CA LEU A 44 1.62 -6.47 9.41
C LEU A 44 0.46 -5.63 9.94
N ALA A 45 0.66 -4.32 10.09
CA ALA A 45 -0.39 -3.40 10.53
C ALA A 45 -1.61 -3.43 9.59
N GLY A 46 -1.39 -3.31 8.28
CA GLY A 46 -2.48 -3.35 7.29
C GLY A 46 -3.19 -4.69 7.23
N MET A 47 -2.45 -5.79 7.34
CA MET A 47 -3.01 -7.15 7.40
C MET A 47 -3.92 -7.31 8.64
N LEU A 48 -3.46 -6.88 9.81
CA LEU A 48 -4.23 -6.95 11.06
C LEU A 48 -5.48 -6.06 11.04
N ILE A 49 -5.36 -4.83 10.53
CA ILE A 49 -6.51 -3.90 10.38
C ILE A 49 -7.54 -4.50 9.42
N THR A 50 -7.10 -5.07 8.29
CA THR A 50 -7.98 -5.72 7.32
C THR A 50 -8.66 -6.96 7.92
N ALA A 51 -7.92 -7.76 8.68
CA ALA A 51 -8.48 -8.90 9.41
C ALA A 51 -9.56 -8.44 10.41
N GLY A 52 -9.28 -7.41 11.20
CA GLY A 52 -10.24 -6.80 12.13
C GLY A 52 -11.49 -6.28 11.43
N ALA A 53 -11.32 -5.62 10.28
CA ALA A 53 -12.41 -5.10 9.44
C ALA A 53 -13.29 -6.23 8.87
N ASN A 54 -12.70 -7.35 8.45
CA ASN A 54 -13.47 -8.50 7.99
C ASN A 54 -14.29 -9.12 9.14
N VAL A 55 -13.69 -9.29 10.32
CA VAL A 55 -14.36 -9.87 11.49
C VAL A 55 -15.51 -8.96 11.97
N ILE A 56 -15.28 -7.65 12.10
CA ILE A 56 -16.33 -6.72 12.55
C ILE A 56 -17.45 -6.62 11.52
N ASN A 57 -17.15 -6.72 10.22
CA ASN A 57 -18.17 -6.78 9.19
C ASN A 57 -19.07 -8.01 9.35
N ASP A 58 -18.50 -9.19 9.61
CA ASP A 58 -19.28 -10.42 9.85
C ASP A 58 -20.15 -10.31 11.11
N VAL A 59 -19.70 -9.60 12.15
CA VAL A 59 -20.50 -9.32 13.36
C VAL A 59 -21.75 -8.51 13.04
N TYR A 60 -21.61 -7.42 12.29
CA TYR A 60 -22.74 -6.58 11.90
C TYR A 60 -23.66 -7.25 10.87
N ASP A 61 -23.11 -8.18 10.08
CA ASP A 61 -23.85 -8.93 9.06
C ASP A 61 -24.52 -10.20 9.58
N LEU A 62 -24.34 -10.57 10.86
CA LEU A 62 -24.85 -11.82 11.41
C LEU A 62 -26.32 -12.12 11.08
N ALA A 63 -27.21 -11.12 11.21
CA ALA A 63 -28.63 -11.32 10.92
C ALA A 63 -28.91 -11.60 9.44
N ILE A 64 -28.17 -10.93 8.55
CA ILE A 64 -28.27 -11.10 7.09
C ILE A 64 -27.66 -12.44 6.68
N ASP A 65 -26.49 -12.76 7.25
CA ASP A 65 -25.73 -13.97 6.94
C ASP A 65 -26.42 -15.25 7.46
N ARG A 66 -27.26 -15.17 8.50
CA ARG A 66 -28.11 -16.29 8.92
C ARG A 66 -29.07 -16.75 7.83
N ILE A 67 -29.54 -15.82 6.98
CA ILE A 67 -30.45 -16.12 5.87
C ILE A 67 -29.64 -16.46 4.63
N ASN A 68 -28.66 -15.63 4.27
CA ASN A 68 -27.98 -15.73 2.98
C ASN A 68 -26.82 -16.72 2.96
N LYS A 69 -26.12 -16.91 4.09
CA LYS A 69 -24.86 -17.66 4.18
C LYS A 69 -24.73 -18.40 5.52
N PRO A 70 -25.64 -19.36 5.83
CA PRO A 70 -25.68 -20.02 7.13
C PRO A 70 -24.41 -20.82 7.47
N GLY A 71 -23.61 -21.21 6.47
CA GLY A 71 -22.34 -21.93 6.67
C GLY A 71 -21.17 -21.06 7.14
N ARG A 72 -21.32 -19.73 7.24
CA ARG A 72 -20.26 -18.85 7.80
C ARG A 72 -20.04 -19.11 9.28
N ILE A 73 -18.86 -18.77 9.78
CA ILE A 73 -18.40 -19.11 11.15
C ILE A 73 -19.36 -18.59 12.22
N LEU A 74 -19.82 -17.34 12.10
CA LEU A 74 -20.74 -16.72 13.06
C LEU A 74 -22.16 -17.31 12.98
N PRO A 75 -22.83 -17.35 11.81
CA PRO A 75 -24.13 -18.00 11.68
C PRO A 75 -24.14 -19.48 12.07
N ALA A 76 -23.07 -20.22 11.76
CA ALA A 76 -22.92 -21.63 12.10
C ALA A 76 -22.64 -21.89 13.59
N GLY A 77 -22.56 -20.83 14.42
CA GLY A 77 -22.35 -20.95 15.86
C GLY A 77 -20.94 -21.39 16.28
N ARG A 78 -19.98 -21.42 15.36
CA ARG A 78 -18.59 -21.82 15.65
C ARG A 78 -17.82 -20.77 16.46
N MET A 79 -18.29 -19.53 16.46
CA MET A 79 -17.75 -18.44 17.27
C MET A 79 -18.91 -17.51 17.68
N SER A 80 -18.97 -17.11 18.95
CA SER A 80 -20.00 -16.17 19.40
C SER A 80 -19.74 -14.75 18.88
N SER A 81 -20.81 -13.98 18.66
CA SER A 81 -20.71 -12.57 18.24
C SER A 81 -19.89 -11.71 19.22
N ALA A 82 -20.01 -11.96 20.53
CA ALA A 82 -19.22 -11.26 21.54
C ALA A 82 -17.73 -11.60 21.46
N GLN A 83 -17.37 -12.87 21.23
CA GLN A 83 -15.97 -13.27 21.00
C GLN A 83 -15.43 -12.63 19.71
N ALA A 84 -16.17 -12.68 18.61
CA ALA A 84 -15.77 -12.07 17.35
C ALA A 84 -15.55 -10.56 17.47
N LYS A 85 -16.42 -9.84 18.21
CA LYS A 85 -16.24 -8.40 18.47
C LYS A 85 -14.97 -8.11 19.26
N ARG A 86 -14.68 -8.88 20.33
CA ARG A 86 -13.42 -8.74 21.09
C ARG A 86 -12.21 -9.05 20.22
N TYR A 87 -12.30 -10.07 19.38
CA TYR A 87 -11.24 -10.45 18.46
C TYR A 87 -10.96 -9.36 17.43
N ALA A 88 -12.00 -8.75 16.84
CA ALA A 88 -11.85 -7.61 15.94
C ALA A 88 -11.15 -6.42 16.63
N ILE A 89 -11.57 -6.06 17.85
CA ILE A 89 -10.94 -4.97 18.62
C ILE A 89 -9.46 -5.28 18.89
N PHE A 90 -9.15 -6.51 19.27
CA PHE A 90 -7.78 -6.97 19.46
C PHE A 90 -6.95 -6.82 18.18
N LEU A 91 -7.48 -7.27 17.03
CA LEU A 91 -6.80 -7.14 15.73
C LEU A 91 -6.55 -5.67 15.34
N PHE A 92 -7.55 -4.79 15.51
CA PHE A 92 -7.37 -3.35 15.27
C PHE A 92 -6.32 -2.75 16.21
N ALA A 93 -6.35 -3.07 17.50
CA ALA A 93 -5.39 -2.59 18.47
C ALA A 93 -3.96 -3.02 18.12
N CYS A 94 -3.76 -4.31 17.82
CA CYS A 94 -2.47 -4.81 17.35
C CYS A 94 -2.02 -4.12 16.06
N GLY A 95 -2.92 -3.94 15.09
CA GLY A 95 -2.61 -3.25 13.84
C GLY A 95 -2.15 -1.81 14.04
N VAL A 96 -2.84 -1.06 14.92
CA VAL A 96 -2.43 0.30 15.29
C VAL A 96 -1.09 0.30 16.03
N ILE A 97 -0.85 -0.65 16.95
CA ILE A 97 0.44 -0.78 17.63
C ILE A 97 1.57 -1.03 16.62
N PHE A 98 1.39 -1.96 15.68
CA PHE A 98 2.39 -2.20 14.62
C PHE A 98 2.62 -0.97 13.75
N SER A 99 1.58 -0.17 13.49
CA SER A 99 1.71 1.05 12.69
C SER A 99 2.60 2.11 13.34
N ILE A 100 2.67 2.17 14.68
CA ILE A 100 3.56 3.09 15.41
C ILE A 100 5.03 2.75 15.13
N PHE A 101 5.36 1.46 15.03
CA PHE A 101 6.71 1.00 14.66
C PHE A 101 7.03 1.18 13.18
N ALA A 102 6.02 1.42 12.34
CA ALA A 102 6.21 1.68 10.92
C ALA A 102 6.46 3.18 10.63
N SER A 103 5.60 4.04 11.15
CA SER A 103 5.67 5.50 10.99
C SER A 103 4.71 6.15 11.98
N LEU A 104 5.13 7.20 12.68
CA LEU A 104 4.26 7.91 13.62
C LEU A 104 3.08 8.60 12.90
N PHE A 105 3.33 9.19 11.74
CA PHE A 105 2.26 9.75 10.91
C PHE A 105 1.40 8.65 10.28
N GLY A 106 2.03 7.56 9.85
CA GLY A 106 1.34 6.35 9.41
C GLY A 106 0.41 5.76 10.46
N ALA A 107 0.74 5.87 11.75
CA ALA A 107 -0.13 5.42 12.83
C ALA A 107 -1.42 6.23 12.94
N VAL A 108 -1.38 7.53 12.67
CA VAL A 108 -2.58 8.38 12.58
C VAL A 108 -3.47 7.91 11.42
N ILE A 109 -2.87 7.62 10.27
CA ILE A 109 -3.59 7.07 9.11
C ILE A 109 -4.22 5.71 9.43
N ALA A 110 -3.47 4.81 10.06
CA ALA A 110 -3.92 3.48 10.43
C ALA A 110 -5.07 3.54 11.45
N PHE A 111 -4.98 4.43 12.44
CA PHE A 111 -6.04 4.66 13.42
C PHE A 111 -7.31 5.23 12.76
N ALA A 112 -7.17 6.28 11.94
CA ALA A 112 -8.29 6.86 11.19
C ALA A 112 -8.95 5.84 10.25
N THR A 113 -8.16 5.02 9.57
CA THR A 113 -8.64 3.94 8.70
C THR A 113 -9.40 2.89 9.51
N SER A 114 -8.91 2.53 10.70
CA SER A 114 -9.61 1.60 11.59
C SER A 114 -10.98 2.13 12.02
N LEU A 115 -11.06 3.41 12.39
CA LEU A 115 -12.35 4.06 12.71
C LEU A 115 -13.28 4.10 11.50
N LEU A 116 -12.76 4.46 10.31
CA LEU A 116 -13.51 4.48 9.07
C LEU A 116 -14.10 3.10 8.74
N LEU A 117 -13.32 2.03 8.87
CA LEU A 117 -13.77 0.67 8.58
C LEU A 117 -14.84 0.18 9.58
N ILE A 118 -14.68 0.53 10.87
CA ILE A 118 -15.71 0.26 11.88
C ILE A 118 -17.00 1.03 11.56
N ALA A 119 -16.88 2.31 11.20
CA ALA A 119 -18.02 3.16 10.81
C ALA A 119 -18.69 2.65 9.53
N TYR A 120 -17.91 2.17 8.56
CA TYR A 120 -18.40 1.55 7.36
C TYR A 120 -19.27 0.32 7.65
N SER A 121 -18.76 -0.62 8.47
CA SER A 121 -19.51 -1.83 8.82
C SER A 121 -20.80 -1.54 9.57
N ARG A 122 -20.85 -0.45 10.34
CA ARG A 122 -22.03 -0.09 11.14
C ARG A 122 -23.06 0.73 10.37
N TRP A 123 -22.63 1.72 9.58
CA TRP A 123 -23.52 2.72 8.99
C TRP A 123 -23.45 2.78 7.46
N PHE A 124 -22.25 2.93 6.89
CA PHE A 124 -22.13 3.30 5.48
C PHE A 124 -22.42 2.17 4.50
N LYS A 125 -22.29 0.91 4.92
CA LYS A 125 -22.58 -0.25 4.05
C LYS A 125 -24.01 -0.31 3.51
N ARG A 126 -24.96 0.44 4.10
CA ARG A 126 -26.36 0.53 3.65
C ARG A 126 -26.58 1.62 2.59
N GLN A 127 -25.56 2.42 2.29
CA GLN A 127 -25.61 3.54 1.36
C GLN A 127 -24.61 3.27 0.23
N PRO A 128 -25.06 2.99 -1.01
CA PRO A 128 -24.17 2.47 -2.07
C PRO A 128 -23.02 3.43 -2.42
N VAL A 129 -23.29 4.74 -2.48
CA VAL A 129 -22.26 5.75 -2.81
C VAL A 129 -21.27 5.93 -1.66
N ILE A 130 -21.77 6.13 -0.44
CA ILE A 130 -20.94 6.43 0.74
C ILE A 130 -20.12 5.20 1.15
N GLY A 131 -20.69 4.00 1.02
CA GLY A 131 -19.99 2.75 1.26
C GLY A 131 -18.80 2.55 0.31
N ASN A 132 -19.01 2.76 -1.00
CA ASN A 132 -17.93 2.68 -1.98
C ASN A 132 -16.85 3.73 -1.72
N LEU A 133 -17.25 4.97 -1.40
CA LEU A 133 -16.29 6.03 -1.08
C LEU A 133 -15.42 5.66 0.13
N ALA A 134 -16.00 5.08 1.19
CA ALA A 134 -15.26 4.64 2.36
C ALA A 134 -14.24 3.54 2.05
N VAL A 135 -14.60 2.56 1.23
CA VAL A 135 -13.69 1.46 0.82
C VAL A 135 -12.58 1.97 -0.11
N SER A 136 -12.92 2.84 -1.07
CA SER A 136 -11.93 3.47 -1.95
C SER A 136 -10.96 4.34 -1.15
N LEU A 137 -11.44 5.10 -0.17
CA LEU A 137 -10.61 5.90 0.73
C LEU A 137 -9.69 5.01 1.58
N ALA A 138 -10.20 3.94 2.18
CA ALA A 138 -9.37 3.00 2.94
C ALA A 138 -8.29 2.35 2.06
N THR A 139 -8.61 2.04 0.80
CA THR A 139 -7.64 1.54 -0.18
C THR A 139 -6.59 2.60 -0.51
N ALA A 140 -6.98 3.84 -0.76
CA ALA A 140 -6.02 4.92 -1.03
C ALA A 140 -5.09 5.17 0.16
N LEU A 141 -5.63 5.16 1.39
CA LEU A 141 -4.86 5.34 2.62
C LEU A 141 -3.85 4.21 2.85
N SER A 142 -4.14 2.97 2.44
CA SER A 142 -3.18 1.87 2.57
C SER A 142 -1.96 2.06 1.65
N PHE A 143 -2.15 2.60 0.45
CA PHE A 143 -1.04 2.97 -0.44
C PHE A 143 -0.20 4.10 0.15
N ILE A 144 -0.84 5.16 0.66
CA ILE A 144 -0.14 6.28 1.30
C ILE A 144 0.66 5.77 2.51
N PHE A 145 0.08 4.89 3.33
CA PHE A 145 0.76 4.32 4.48
C PHE A 145 1.99 3.49 4.10
N GLY A 146 1.90 2.64 3.07
CA GLY A 146 3.05 1.87 2.57
C GLY A 146 4.16 2.75 2.01
N ALA A 147 3.80 3.80 1.28
CA ALA A 147 4.74 4.78 0.74
C ALA A 147 5.51 5.52 1.85
N LEU A 148 4.81 5.95 2.91
CA LEU A 148 5.41 6.62 4.06
C LEU A 148 6.39 5.71 4.81
N ALA A 149 5.99 4.48 5.09
CA ALA A 149 6.83 3.51 5.78
C ALA A 149 8.13 3.21 5.02
N ALA A 150 8.07 3.18 3.68
CA ALA A 150 9.26 3.01 2.83
C ALA A 150 10.18 4.24 2.87
N GLY A 151 9.61 5.45 2.84
CA GLY A 151 10.37 6.70 2.93
C GLY A 151 11.13 6.82 4.25
N GLU A 152 10.43 6.65 5.38
CA GLU A 152 11.05 6.72 6.73
C GLU A 152 12.04 5.57 6.96
N GLY A 153 11.69 4.36 6.51
CA GLY A 153 12.57 3.21 6.63
C GLY A 153 13.88 3.35 5.85
N ALA A 154 13.85 3.99 4.67
CA ALA A 154 15.06 4.24 3.90
C ALA A 154 16.01 5.22 4.62
N VAL A 155 15.46 6.29 5.19
CA VAL A 155 16.23 7.25 6.01
C VAL A 155 16.82 6.56 7.24
N ALA A 156 16.08 5.65 7.88
CA ALA A 156 16.59 4.89 9.02
C ALA A 156 17.77 3.96 8.64
N LEU A 157 17.72 3.31 7.47
CA LEU A 157 18.81 2.46 6.98
C LEU A 157 20.07 3.26 6.60
N GLU A 158 19.89 4.46 6.06
CA GLU A 158 20.99 5.39 5.76
C GLU A 158 21.75 5.80 7.03
N HIS A 159 21.03 6.20 8.08
CA HIS A 159 21.64 6.52 9.38
C HIS A 159 22.31 5.31 10.05
N ALA A 160 21.82 4.09 9.80
CA ALA A 160 22.42 2.86 10.29
C ALA A 160 23.66 2.41 9.51
N ASN A 161 24.09 3.17 8.49
CA ASN A 161 25.24 2.89 7.63
C ASN A 161 25.16 1.52 6.93
N LEU A 162 23.94 1.02 6.70
CA LEU A 162 23.70 -0.26 6.02
C LEU A 162 23.71 -0.04 4.49
N PRO A 163 24.36 -0.93 3.72
CA PRO A 163 24.68 -0.71 2.30
C PRO A 163 23.45 -0.61 1.36
N PHE A 164 22.24 -0.80 1.89
CA PHE A 164 20.99 -0.77 1.12
C PHE A 164 20.36 0.64 1.00
N GLY A 165 20.87 1.65 1.71
CA GLY A 165 20.33 3.01 1.68
C GLY A 165 20.74 3.86 0.47
N THR A 166 21.86 3.54 -0.18
CA THR A 166 22.38 4.36 -1.28
C THR A 166 21.93 3.82 -2.62
N MET A 167 20.88 4.39 -3.20
CA MET A 167 20.81 4.46 -4.65
C MET A 167 21.97 5.37 -5.05
N ARG A 168 23.06 4.81 -5.60
CA ARG A 168 24.10 5.62 -6.23
C ARG A 168 23.39 6.55 -7.21
N PRO A 169 23.69 7.86 -7.23
CA PRO A 169 23.21 8.71 -8.31
C PRO A 169 23.56 8.02 -9.64
N ALA A 170 22.67 8.13 -10.63
CA ALA A 170 22.93 7.62 -11.96
C ALA A 170 24.38 7.99 -12.34
N PRO A 171 25.18 7.07 -12.90
CA PRO A 171 26.55 7.37 -13.26
C PRO A 171 26.55 8.69 -14.04
N GLU A 172 27.40 9.62 -13.61
CA GLU A 172 27.65 10.90 -14.31
C GLU A 172 27.56 10.65 -15.82
N PRO A 173 26.75 11.41 -16.57
CA PRO A 173 26.61 11.19 -18.00
C PRO A 173 28.01 11.15 -18.60
N CYS A 174 28.34 10.03 -19.24
CA CYS A 174 29.70 9.78 -19.73
C CYS A 174 30.21 11.03 -20.48
N PRO A 175 31.49 11.42 -20.32
CA PRO A 175 32.01 12.68 -20.86
C PRO A 175 31.71 12.93 -22.35
N TRP A 176 31.53 11.85 -23.13
CA TRP A 176 31.17 11.91 -24.55
C TRP A 176 29.75 12.47 -24.81
N LEU A 177 28.79 12.29 -23.91
CA LEU A 177 27.42 12.82 -24.02
C LEU A 177 27.40 14.35 -23.82
N LEU A 178 28.21 14.86 -22.90
CA LEU A 178 28.42 16.30 -22.70
C LEU A 178 29.22 16.93 -23.87
N ALA A 179 30.09 16.17 -24.52
CA ALA A 179 30.83 16.61 -25.70
C ALA A 179 29.95 16.66 -26.97
N CYS A 180 28.99 15.74 -27.12
CA CYS A 180 28.04 15.75 -28.24
C CYS A 180 27.02 16.91 -28.16
N GLY A 181 26.61 17.31 -26.96
CA GLY A 181 25.64 18.41 -26.76
C GLY A 181 26.19 19.81 -27.09
N ARG A 182 27.52 20.01 -27.09
CA ARG A 182 28.15 21.32 -27.38
C ARG A 182 28.45 21.57 -28.86
N ARG A 183 28.12 20.64 -29.77
CA ARG A 183 28.47 20.78 -31.19
C ARG A 183 27.35 21.32 -32.08
N ASN A 184 26.22 21.74 -31.51
CA ASN A 184 25.05 22.19 -32.30
C ASN A 184 24.50 23.57 -31.94
N SER A 185 25.35 24.47 -31.45
CA SER A 185 25.02 25.89 -31.27
C SER A 185 25.99 26.79 -32.06
N SER A 186 25.88 26.76 -33.39
CA SER A 186 26.28 27.92 -34.22
C SER A 186 25.25 28.15 -35.33
N PRO A 187 24.46 29.23 -35.26
CA PRO A 187 23.58 29.64 -36.35
C PRO A 187 24.34 30.61 -37.26
N ARG A 188 24.92 30.10 -38.36
CA ARG A 188 25.24 30.81 -39.63
C ARG A 188 26.36 30.08 -40.34
N GLN A 189 26.03 29.53 -41.51
CA GLN A 189 26.85 29.27 -42.70
C GLN A 189 26.47 27.91 -43.32
N ARG A 190 25.26 27.86 -43.87
CA ARG A 190 24.84 26.85 -44.85
C ARG A 190 24.22 27.56 -46.03
N SER A 191 25.05 28.28 -46.79
CA SER A 191 24.62 28.86 -48.07
C SER A 191 25.83 29.19 -48.94
N SER A 192 26.47 28.16 -49.51
CA SER A 192 27.26 28.34 -50.74
C SER A 192 27.80 27.05 -51.39
N SER A 193 27.74 25.86 -50.76
CA SER A 193 28.37 24.66 -51.34
C SER A 193 27.46 23.71 -52.14
N TRP A 194 26.20 24.07 -52.41
CA TRP A 194 25.25 23.20 -53.13
C TRP A 194 25.19 23.41 -54.65
N ARG A 195 25.95 24.37 -55.22
CA ARG A 195 25.94 24.67 -56.66
C ARG A 195 27.07 24.01 -57.48
N GLU A 196 27.99 23.27 -56.85
CA GLU A 196 29.14 22.68 -57.57
C GLU A 196 29.07 21.15 -57.72
N SER A 197 28.01 20.50 -57.22
CA SER A 197 27.91 19.02 -57.23
C SER A 197 26.95 18.41 -58.26
N PHE A 198 26.29 19.21 -59.09
CA PHE A 198 25.43 18.70 -60.15
C PHE A 198 25.73 19.42 -61.47
N GLY A 199 26.68 18.86 -62.23
CA GLY A 199 27.00 19.33 -63.58
C GLY A 199 25.86 19.08 -64.56
N PHE A 200 25.13 20.14 -64.91
CA PHE A 200 24.27 20.19 -66.09
C PHE A 200 24.87 21.17 -67.10
N PRO A 201 25.10 20.77 -68.37
CA PRO A 201 25.42 21.69 -69.45
C PRO A 201 24.21 22.55 -69.83
N THR A 202 24.50 23.73 -70.37
CA THR A 202 23.57 24.78 -70.84
C THR A 202 22.58 24.32 -71.88
#